data_AF-A0A6F8XVU0-F1
#
_entry.id   AF-A0A6F8XVU0-F1
#
_cell.length_a   1.000
_cell.length_b   1.000
_cell.length_c   1.000
_cell.angle_alpha   90.00
_cell.angle_beta   90.00
_cell.angle_gamma   90.00
#
_symmetry.space_group_name_H-M   'P 1'
#
loop_
_entity.id
_entity.type
_entity.pdbx_description
1 polymer ?
#
loop_
_entity_poly.entity_id
_entity_poly.type
_entity_poly.pdbx_seq_one_letter_code
_entity_poly.pdbx_strand_id
1 'polypeptide(L)'
;MLPCVMPIDRYGVLKGIVVDCRIETTDTPHYQIRLRTPDGDYRAAVNVRSSLSPPDLLFFLDDDFRHPVTAGLDGLPDGFTPLPSSAGGLALDFIRAGLFDPRRMRVVPTTAPGPDNDLGSSSTTTCAG
;
A
#
# COMPACT_ATOMS: atom_id res chain seq x y z
N MET A 1 26.47 -18.07 8.76
CA MET A 1 25.41 -17.06 8.65
C MET A 1 24.43 -17.57 7.60
N LEU A 2 23.28 -18.09 8.02
CA LEU A 2 22.27 -18.59 7.08
C LEU A 2 21.62 -17.39 6.38
N PRO A 3 21.44 -17.41 5.05
CA PRO A 3 20.70 -16.35 4.38
C PRO A 3 19.26 -16.36 4.91
N CYS A 4 18.79 -15.20 5.37
CA CYS A 4 17.39 -15.01 5.69
C CYS A 4 16.61 -15.14 4.38
N VAL A 5 15.94 -16.29 4.18
CA VAL A 5 15.12 -16.53 3.00
C VAL A 5 13.89 -15.64 3.12
N MET A 6 13.81 -14.63 2.25
CA MET A 6 12.63 -13.78 2.13
C MET A 6 11.47 -14.59 1.53
N PRO A 7 10.27 -14.59 2.11
CA PRO A 7 9.13 -15.34 1.59
C PRO A 7 8.51 -14.72 0.32
N ILE A 8 9.02 -13.58 -0.14
CA ILE A 8 8.53 -12.86 -1.32
C ILE A 8 9.59 -12.96 -2.42
N ASP A 9 9.30 -13.76 -3.44
CA ASP A 9 10.22 -14.07 -4.54
C ASP A 9 10.52 -12.85 -5.44
N ARG A 10 9.61 -11.88 -5.49
CA ARG A 10 9.68 -10.73 -6.41
C ARG A 10 9.34 -9.42 -5.69
N TYR A 11 10.18 -9.06 -4.74
CA TYR A 11 10.05 -7.78 -4.04
C TYR A 11 10.48 -6.61 -4.94
N GLY A 12 9.69 -5.54 -4.98
CA GLY A 12 9.95 -4.40 -5.85
C GLY A 12 8.88 -3.32 -5.77
N VAL A 13 9.03 -2.31 -6.61
CA VAL A 13 8.09 -1.20 -6.76
C VAL A 13 7.44 -1.28 -8.13
N LEU A 14 6.12 -1.11 -8.17
CA LEU A 14 5.36 -0.91 -9.40
C LEU A 14 4.98 0.56 -9.49
N LYS A 15 5.44 1.25 -10.54
CA LYS A 15 5.10 2.64 -10.83
C LYS A 15 4.25 2.70 -12.10
N GLY A 16 3.10 3.38 -12.05
CA GLY A 16 2.16 3.46 -13.15
C GLY A 16 0.96 4.35 -12.86
N ILE A 17 0.10 4.50 -13.86
CA ILE A 17 -1.14 5.28 -13.75
C ILE A 17 -2.26 4.38 -13.24
N VAL A 18 -2.93 4.79 -12.17
CA VAL A 18 -4.13 4.10 -11.69
C VAL A 18 -5.28 4.38 -12.66
N VAL A 19 -5.90 3.31 -13.18
CA VAL A 19 -6.97 3.42 -14.20
C VAL A 19 -8.32 2.89 -13.71
N ASP A 20 -8.36 2.10 -12.64
CA ASP A 20 -9.59 1.58 -12.03
C ASP A 20 -9.30 1.12 -10.60
N CYS A 21 -10.28 1.28 -9.72
CA CYS A 21 -10.25 0.82 -8.34
C CYS A 21 -11.57 0.16 -7.97
N ARG A 22 -11.53 -1.05 -7.42
CA ARG A 22 -12.73 -1.82 -7.07
C ARG A 22 -12.61 -2.47 -5.71
N ILE A 23 -13.69 -2.41 -4.93
CA ILE A 23 -13.84 -3.18 -3.69
C ILE A 23 -14.61 -4.44 -4.05
N GLU A 24 -14.02 -5.62 -3.86
CA GLU A 24 -14.77 -6.87 -3.95
C GLU A 24 -15.61 -7.04 -2.68
N THR A 25 -16.93 -7.21 -2.84
CA THR A 25 -17.89 -7.29 -1.73
C THR A 25 -18.18 -8.72 -1.27
N THR A 26 -17.45 -9.72 -1.77
CA THR A 26 -17.54 -11.12 -1.35
C THR A 26 -16.75 -11.38 -0.06
N ASP A 27 -16.89 -12.58 0.54
CA ASP A 27 -16.42 -12.97 1.88
C ASP A 27 -14.96 -12.61 2.23
N THR A 28 -14.11 -12.38 1.23
CA THR A 28 -12.77 -11.78 1.35
C THR A 28 -12.73 -10.43 0.62
N PRO A 29 -12.96 -9.30 1.31
CA PRO A 29 -12.92 -8.01 0.64
C PRO A 29 -11.46 -7.69 0.27
N HIS A 30 -11.16 -7.78 -1.02
CA HIS A 30 -9.93 -7.27 -1.60
C HIS A 30 -10.22 -5.92 -2.23
N TYR A 31 -9.35 -4.95 -1.98
CA TYR A 31 -9.30 -3.73 -2.75
C TYR A 31 -8.38 -3.95 -3.94
N GLN A 32 -8.93 -3.88 -5.14
CA GLN A 32 -8.18 -4.09 -6.38
C GLN A 32 -7.89 -2.75 -7.03
N ILE A 33 -6.61 -2.52 -7.32
CA ILE A 33 -6.12 -1.37 -8.07
C ILE A 33 -5.64 -1.88 -9.42
N ARG A 34 -6.17 -1.33 -10.51
CA ARG A 34 -5.62 -1.53 -11.85
C ARG A 34 -4.67 -0.40 -12.19
N LEU A 35 -3.47 -0.77 -12.61
CA LEU A 35 -2.43 0.16 -13.02
C LEU A 35 -2.08 -0.08 -14.49
N ARG A 36 -1.87 1.00 -15.25
CA ARG A 36 -1.30 0.95 -16.58
C ARG A 36 0.13 1.47 -16.54
N THR A 37 1.02 0.75 -17.19
CA THR A 37 2.43 1.11 -17.38
C THR A 37 2.80 0.92 -18.86
N PRO A 38 3.96 1.42 -19.32
CA PRO A 38 4.48 1.11 -20.64
C PRO A 38 4.66 -0.39 -20.89
N ASP A 39 4.94 -1.17 -19.84
CA ASP A 39 5.15 -2.63 -19.91
C ASP A 39 3.85 -3.43 -19.92
N GLY A 40 2.70 -2.79 -19.65
CA GLY A 40 1.38 -3.40 -19.69
C GLY A 40 0.45 -3.00 -18.54
N ASP A 41 -0.69 -3.69 -18.48
CA ASP A 41 -1.70 -3.56 -17.44
C ASP A 41 -1.39 -4.49 -16.26
N TYR A 42 -1.45 -3.95 -15.05
CA TYR A 42 -1.20 -4.64 -13.79
C TYR A 42 -2.44 -4.60 -12.89
N ARG A 43 -2.54 -5.60 -12.01
CA ARG A 43 -3.54 -5.66 -10.93
C ARG A 43 -2.85 -5.82 -9.59
N ALA A 44 -3.01 -4.85 -8.69
CA ALA A 44 -2.58 -4.92 -7.30
C ALA A 44 -3.79 -5.24 -6.41
N ALA A 45 -3.76 -6.38 -5.74
CA ALA A 45 -4.77 -6.75 -4.75
C ALA A 45 -4.26 -6.37 -3.35
N VAL A 46 -5.02 -5.53 -2.65
CA VAL A 46 -4.75 -5.08 -1.30
C VAL A 46 -5.74 -5.75 -0.36
N ASN A 47 -5.21 -6.45 0.65
CA ASN A 47 -6.04 -7.04 1.69
C ASN A 47 -6.53 -5.93 2.62
N VAL A 48 -7.84 -5.70 2.67
CA VAL A 48 -8.45 -4.64 3.51
C VAL A 48 -9.15 -5.19 4.75
N ARG A 49 -9.03 -6.50 5.01
CA ARG A 49 -9.60 -7.16 6.19
C ARG A 49 -8.59 -8.09 6.85
N SER A 50 -8.44 -7.96 8.16
CA SER A 50 -7.74 -8.94 9.00
C SER A 50 -8.64 -10.15 9.25
N SER A 51 -8.07 -11.36 9.19
CA SER A 51 -8.75 -12.61 9.53
C SER A 51 -8.84 -12.86 11.04
N LEU A 52 -8.19 -12.02 11.86
CA LEU A 52 -8.13 -12.14 13.32
C LEU A 52 -9.10 -11.17 14.00
N SER A 53 -9.80 -11.67 15.03
CA SER A 53 -10.69 -10.89 15.88
C SER A 53 -10.06 -10.67 17.27
N PRO A 54 -10.09 -9.44 17.83
CA PRO A 54 -10.60 -8.21 17.23
C PRO A 54 -9.64 -7.65 16.17
N PRO A 55 -10.14 -7.04 15.09
CA PRO A 55 -9.28 -6.40 14.11
C PRO A 55 -8.83 -5.03 14.65
N ASP A 56 -7.75 -5.02 15.44
CA ASP A 56 -7.05 -3.78 15.82
C ASP A 56 -6.21 -3.27 14.63
N LEU A 57 -6.86 -3.05 13.48
CA LEU A 57 -6.19 -2.49 12.31
C LEU A 57 -5.92 -1.00 12.59
N LEU A 58 -4.64 -0.65 12.62
CA LEU A 58 -4.20 0.72 12.80
C LEU A 58 -3.99 1.38 11.44
N PHE A 59 -4.45 2.61 11.29
CA PHE A 59 -4.23 3.41 10.09
C PHE A 59 -3.74 4.82 10.43
N PHE A 60 -2.98 5.38 9.50
CA PHE A 60 -2.49 6.75 9.53
C PHE A 60 -2.58 7.30 8.11
N LEU A 61 -3.19 8.49 7.95
CA LEU A 61 -3.33 9.19 6.68
C LEU A 61 -2.53 10.49 6.78
N ASP A 62 -1.71 10.74 5.76
CA ASP A 62 -0.91 11.96 5.62
C ASP A 62 -0.97 12.42 4.17
N ASP A 63 -1.78 13.45 3.92
CA ASP A 63 -2.00 13.99 2.56
C ASP A 63 -0.78 14.78 2.04
N ASP A 64 0.11 15.24 2.93
CA ASP A 64 1.38 15.91 2.59
C ASP A 64 2.56 15.07 3.07
N PHE A 65 2.54 13.78 2.72
CA PHE A 65 3.58 12.83 3.11
C PHE A 65 4.95 13.22 2.52
N ARG A 66 5.82 13.78 3.36
CA ARG A 66 7.20 14.16 3.00
C ARG A 66 8.21 13.26 3.67
N HIS A 67 8.89 12.44 2.87
CA HIS A 67 9.94 11.55 3.35
C HIS A 67 10.98 11.32 2.24
N PRO A 68 12.29 11.18 2.52
CA PRO A 68 13.31 10.93 1.48
C PRO A 68 13.02 9.75 0.55
N VAL A 69 12.20 8.80 1.01
CA VAL A 69 11.73 7.67 0.18
C VAL A 69 10.94 8.13 -1.04
N THR A 70 10.16 9.23 -0.96
CA THR A 70 9.34 9.69 -2.08
C THR A 70 10.20 10.15 -3.25
N ALA A 71 11.26 10.92 -2.98
CA ALA A 71 12.22 11.32 -4.00
C ALA A 71 12.90 10.11 -4.68
N GLY A 72 13.17 9.06 -3.91
CA GLY A 72 13.74 7.82 -4.44
C GLY A 72 12.76 7.02 -5.30
N LEU A 73 11.47 7.02 -4.95
CA LEU A 73 10.41 6.39 -5.74
C LEU A 73 10.10 7.18 -7.03
N ASP A 74 10.12 8.52 -6.96
CA ASP A 74 9.90 9.39 -8.11
C ASP A 74 10.94 9.16 -9.21
N GLY A 75 12.19 8.88 -8.83
CA GLY A 75 13.29 8.60 -9.76
C GLY A 75 13.21 7.24 -10.47
N LEU A 76 12.28 6.36 -10.09
CA LEU A 76 12.15 5.04 -10.73
C LEU A 76 11.45 5.15 -12.10
N PRO A 77 11.80 4.28 -13.06
CA PRO A 77 11.05 4.18 -14.31
C PRO A 77 9.62 3.66 -14.06
N ASP A 78 8.71 3.98 -14.97
CA ASP A 78 7.41 3.34 -15.01
C ASP A 78 7.57 1.84 -15.29
N GLY A 79 6.67 1.02 -14.74
CA GLY A 79 6.78 -0.43 -14.76
C GLY A 79 7.21 -1.01 -13.41
N PHE A 80 7.61 -2.28 -13.42
CA PHE A 80 8.06 -2.99 -12.21
C PHE A 80 9.58 -2.91 -12.06
N THR A 81 10.04 -2.28 -10.99
CA THR A 81 11.45 -2.22 -10.60
C THR A 81 11.72 -3.21 -9.46
N PRO A 82 12.50 -4.29 -9.68
CA PRO A 82 12.95 -5.16 -8.60
C PRO A 82 13.81 -4.39 -7.60
N LEU A 83 13.57 -4.60 -6.30
CA LEU A 83 14.38 -3.99 -5.25
C LEU A 83 15.15 -5.05 -4.47
N PRO A 84 16.42 -4.79 -4.11
CA PRO A 84 17.13 -5.65 -3.18
C PRO A 84 16.44 -5.59 -1.81
N SER A 85 16.19 -6.76 -1.23
CA SER A 85 15.63 -6.87 0.12
C SER A 85 16.71 -6.65 1.19
N SER A 86 17.24 -5.44 1.23
CA SER A 86 18.28 -5.01 2.16
C SER A 86 17.91 -3.68 2.81
N ALA A 87 18.34 -3.48 4.05
CA ALA A 87 18.16 -2.21 4.76
C ALA A 87 18.86 -1.06 4.02
N GLY A 88 18.36 0.16 4.20
CA GLY A 88 18.97 1.38 3.66
C GLY A 88 18.69 1.67 2.18
N GLY A 89 17.86 0.86 1.52
CA GLY A 89 17.37 1.12 0.16
C GLY A 89 15.91 1.62 0.14
N LEU A 90 15.27 1.48 -1.03
CA LEU A 90 13.84 1.80 -1.23
C LEU A 90 12.88 0.73 -0.71
N ALA A 91 13.41 -0.36 -0.13
CA ALA A 91 12.60 -1.38 0.50
C ALA A 91 11.90 -0.80 1.74
N LEU A 92 10.58 -1.01 1.82
CA LEU A 92 9.76 -0.58 2.94
C LEU A 92 10.20 -1.27 4.24
N ASP A 93 10.55 -0.45 5.21
CA ASP A 93 10.86 -0.87 6.57
C ASP A 93 10.09 0.01 7.56
N PHE A 94 8.90 -0.43 7.94
CA PHE A 94 8.00 0.31 8.83
C PHE A 94 8.58 0.56 10.24
N ILE A 95 9.64 -0.16 10.64
CA ILE A 95 10.23 -0.06 11.97
C ILE A 95 11.47 0.83 11.94
N ARG A 96 12.37 0.61 10.98
CA ARG A 96 13.70 1.26 10.95
C ARG A 96 13.78 2.47 10.04
N ALA A 97 12.93 2.56 9.01
CA ALA A 97 13.01 3.66 8.06
C ALA A 97 12.35 4.96 8.55
N GLY A 98 11.65 4.94 9.70
CA GLY A 98 11.03 6.14 10.26
C GLY A 98 9.96 6.75 9.35
N LEU A 99 9.23 5.92 8.60
CA LEU A 99 8.26 6.36 7.60
C LEU A 99 7.19 7.27 8.19
N PHE A 100 6.72 6.98 9.40
CA PHE A 100 5.76 7.78 10.14
C PHE A 100 5.95 7.55 11.64
N ASP A 101 5.34 8.39 12.49
CA ASP A 101 5.27 8.14 13.92
C ASP A 101 4.13 7.15 14.22
N PRO A 102 4.41 5.91 14.69
CA PRO A 102 3.36 4.93 15.00
C PRO A 102 2.35 5.42 16.04
N ARG A 103 2.70 6.41 16.87
CA ARG A 103 1.79 7.03 17.85
C ARG A 103 0.70 7.88 17.21
N ARG A 104 0.86 8.25 15.94
CA ARG A 104 -0.15 8.98 15.15
C ARG A 104 -1.17 8.04 14.49
N MET A 105 -0.96 6.73 14.57
CA MET A 105 -1.92 5.78 14.05
C MET A 105 -3.16 5.70 14.95
N ARG A 106 -4.32 5.46 14.33
CA ARG A 106 -5.61 5.30 15.00
C ARG A 106 -6.25 3.98 14.60
N VAL A 107 -7.06 3.40 15.48
CA VAL A 107 -7.83 2.19 15.18
C VAL A 107 -8.85 2.51 14.10
N VAL A 108 -8.93 1.66 13.06
CA VAL A 108 -10.00 1.72 12.06
C VAL A 108 -11.33 1.47 12.79
N PRO A 109 -12.29 2.40 12.78
CA PRO A 109 -13.49 2.23 13.58
C PRO A 109 -14.34 1.08 13.03
N THR A 110 -14.64 0.11 13.89
CA THR A 110 -15.10 -1.22 13.47
C THR A 110 -16.57 -1.29 13.01
N THR A 111 -17.34 -0.19 13.10
CA THR A 111 -18.81 -0.25 12.90
C THR A 111 -19.53 1.10 12.72
N ALA A 112 -18.90 2.17 12.20
CA ALA A 112 -19.65 3.39 11.88
C ALA A 112 -19.96 3.44 10.37
N PRO A 113 -21.23 3.44 9.95
CA PRO A 113 -21.58 3.82 8.58
C PRO A 113 -21.19 5.30 8.39
N GLY A 114 -20.23 5.58 7.52
CA GLY A 114 -19.80 6.94 7.23
C GLY A 114 -18.72 7.00 6.15
N PRO A 115 -18.65 8.08 5.35
CA PRO A 115 -17.71 8.22 4.23
C PRO A 115 -16.23 8.24 4.64
N ASP A 116 -15.92 8.32 5.93
CA ASP A 116 -14.57 8.36 6.47
C ASP A 116 -14.16 7.07 7.20
N ASN A 117 -14.99 6.03 7.11
CA ASN A 117 -14.86 4.86 7.99
C ASN A 117 -14.43 3.57 7.30
N ASP A 118 -14.32 3.58 5.98
CA ASP A 118 -13.80 2.47 5.22
C ASP A 118 -12.45 2.87 4.61
N LEU A 119 -11.44 2.00 4.69
CA LEU A 119 -10.23 2.12 3.86
C LEU A 119 -10.57 2.21 2.36
N GLY A 120 -11.80 1.80 1.99
CA GLY A 120 -12.37 1.98 0.67
C GLY A 120 -13.03 3.34 0.39
N SER A 121 -13.52 4.07 1.40
CA SER A 121 -14.29 5.30 1.20
C SER A 121 -13.43 6.55 1.09
N SER A 122 -12.34 6.65 1.88
CA SER A 122 -11.35 7.74 1.76
C SER A 122 -10.50 7.63 0.49
N SER A 123 -10.48 6.44 -0.12
CA SER A 123 -9.83 6.16 -1.41
C SER A 123 -10.69 6.58 -2.62
N THR A 124 -11.86 7.16 -2.39
CA THR A 124 -12.69 7.79 -3.44
C THR A 124 -12.09 9.15 -3.85
N THR A 125 -10.78 9.23 -4.02
CA THR A 125 -10.27 10.20 -4.98
C THR A 125 -10.63 9.63 -6.33
N THR A 126 -11.61 10.25 -6.98
CA THR A 126 -12.00 9.96 -8.35
C THR A 126 -10.75 9.66 -9.17
N CYS A 127 -10.65 8.46 -9.73
CA CYS A 127 -9.72 8.15 -10.79
C CYS A 127 -10.17 8.96 -12.02
N ALA A 128 -9.96 10.27 -11.98
CA ALA A 128 -10.29 11.18 -13.07
C ALA A 128 -9.05 11.33 -13.94
N GLY A 129 -9.13 10.73 -15.14
CA GLY A 129 -8.54 11.22 -16.38
C GLY A 129 -7.03 11.21 -16.49
#